data_AF-A0A252B3G9-F1
#
_entry.id   AF-A0A252B3G9-F1
#
_cell.length_a   1.000
_cell.length_b   1.000
_cell.length_c   1.000
_cell.angle_alpha   90.00
_cell.angle_beta   90.00
_cell.angle_gamma   90.00
#
_symmetry.space_group_name_H-M   'P 1'
#
loop_
_entity.id
_entity.type
_entity.pdbx_description
1 polymer ?
#
loop_
_entity_poly.entity_id
_entity_poly.type
_entity_poly.pdbx_seq_one_letter_code
_entity_poly.pdbx_strand_id
1 'polypeptide(L)'
;MPRQHLNAQDIRLTAIPIGHLATTPEKDQWLYLAVPEPTAAEYLAHGITLSRTHPLLLATLRGMQAWLAKLHEQEDPEQLDHICILRLHKTMVAELLEPEPDQSALFAAPFYWLKTF
;
A
#
# COMPACT_ATOMS: atom_id res chain seq x y z
N MET A 1 24.46 8.12 -5.08
CA MET A 1 23.12 8.05 -5.68
C MET A 1 22.19 7.45 -4.63
N PRO A 2 21.12 8.14 -4.19
CA PRO A 2 20.25 7.58 -3.16
C PRO A 2 19.52 6.37 -3.75
N ARG A 3 19.29 5.35 -2.93
CA ARG A 3 18.69 4.07 -3.35
C ARG A 3 17.28 4.33 -3.88
N GLN A 4 17.13 4.36 -5.21
CA GLN A 4 15.84 4.40 -5.92
C GLN A 4 15.09 3.07 -5.86
N HIS A 5 15.58 2.13 -5.04
CA HIS A 5 15.11 0.77 -5.02
C HIS A 5 15.06 0.25 -3.58
N LEU A 6 13.87 -0.19 -3.17
CA LEU A 6 13.59 -0.80 -1.88
C LEU A 6 13.59 -2.31 -2.05
N ASN A 7 14.53 -2.99 -1.40
CA ASN A 7 14.53 -4.44 -1.39
C ASN A 7 13.31 -4.96 -0.60
N ALA A 8 12.61 -5.96 -1.13
CA ALA A 8 11.43 -6.55 -0.50
C ALA A 8 11.71 -7.03 0.94
N GLN A 9 12.90 -7.59 1.21
CA GLN A 9 13.27 -8.08 2.55
C GLN A 9 13.49 -6.93 3.54
N ASP A 10 14.16 -5.86 3.10
CA ASP A 10 14.50 -4.71 3.95
C ASP A 10 13.23 -4.01 4.47
N ILE A 11 12.20 -3.89 3.62
CA ILE A 11 10.92 -3.27 3.98
C ILE A 11 9.89 -4.28 4.51
N ARG A 12 10.27 -5.56 4.63
CA ARG A 12 9.40 -6.68 5.02
C ARG A 12 8.15 -6.80 4.14
N LEU A 13 8.30 -6.56 2.84
CA LEU A 13 7.22 -6.62 1.88
C LEU A 13 6.59 -8.02 1.86
N THR A 14 5.28 -8.08 2.11
CA THR A 14 4.52 -9.33 2.08
C THR A 14 3.17 -9.12 1.42
N ALA A 15 2.70 -10.10 0.68
CA ALA A 15 1.30 -10.14 0.23
C ALA A 15 0.40 -10.63 1.36
N ILE A 16 -0.81 -10.09 1.40
CA ILE A 16 -1.87 -10.57 2.28
C ILE A 16 -3.17 -10.75 1.50
N PRO A 17 -3.97 -11.79 1.80
CA PRO A 17 -5.31 -11.91 1.25
C PRO A 17 -6.18 -10.72 1.65
N ILE A 18 -7.00 -10.21 0.73
CA ILE A 18 -7.96 -9.12 1.00
C ILE A 18 -8.82 -9.46 2.23
N GLY A 19 -9.30 -10.71 2.33
CA GLY A 19 -10.12 -11.17 3.46
C GLY A 19 -9.43 -11.09 4.83
N HIS A 20 -8.10 -11.06 4.90
CA HIS A 20 -7.37 -10.91 6.16
C HIS A 20 -7.37 -9.47 6.68
N LEU A 21 -7.66 -8.46 5.84
CA LEU A 21 -7.68 -7.07 6.29
C LEU A 21 -8.78 -6.82 7.33
N ALA A 22 -9.91 -7.51 7.23
CA ALA A 22 -11.02 -7.36 8.19
C ALA A 22 -10.68 -7.89 9.59
N THR A 23 -9.75 -8.84 9.69
CA THR A 23 -9.36 -9.50 10.96
C THR A 23 -8.04 -9.00 11.51
N THR A 24 -7.35 -8.09 10.80
CA THR A 24 -6.08 -7.52 11.24
C THR A 24 -6.30 -6.52 12.38
N PRO A 25 -5.49 -6.54 13.47
CA PRO A 25 -5.63 -5.62 14.59
C PRO A 25 -5.26 -4.17 14.22
N GLU A 26 -5.96 -3.19 14.80
CA GLU A 26 -5.83 -1.76 14.48
C GLU A 26 -4.44 -1.15 14.78
N LYS A 27 -3.71 -1.69 15.77
CA LYS A 27 -2.36 -1.23 16.13
C LYS A 27 -1.27 -1.92 15.31
N ASP A 28 -1.44 -2.00 13.99
CA ASP A 28 -0.45 -2.66 13.14
C ASP A 28 0.63 -1.67 12.66
N GLN A 29 1.88 -2.11 12.65
CA GLN A 29 3.05 -1.27 12.27
C GLN A 29 3.26 -1.17 10.75
N TRP A 30 2.21 -1.46 9.98
CA TRP A 30 2.29 -1.65 8.54
C TRP A 30 1.53 -0.57 7.78
N LEU A 31 2.00 -0.35 6.56
CA LEU A 31 1.27 0.37 5.54
C LEU A 31 0.92 -0.61 4.43
N TYR A 32 -0.21 -0.37 3.78
CA TYR A 32 -0.80 -1.24 2.78
C TYR A 32 -0.84 -0.55 1.43
N LEU A 33 -0.61 -1.34 0.39
CA LEU A 33 -0.61 -0.92 -1.01
C LEU A 33 -1.51 -1.90 -1.78
N ALA A 34 -2.44 -1.37 -2.56
CA ALA A 34 -3.22 -2.14 -3.52
C ALA A 34 -2.60 -1.99 -4.92
N VAL A 35 -2.25 -3.10 -5.55
CA VAL A 35 -1.65 -3.14 -6.89
C VAL A 35 -2.19 -4.33 -7.69
N PRO A 36 -2.13 -4.30 -9.04
CA PRO A 36 -2.44 -5.46 -9.85
C PRO A 36 -1.55 -6.66 -9.52
N GLU A 37 -2.07 -7.88 -9.70
CA GLU A 37 -1.31 -9.13 -9.44
C GLU A 37 0.07 -9.18 -10.11
N PRO A 38 0.25 -8.81 -11.40
CA PRO A 38 1.56 -8.84 -12.04
C PRO A 38 2.57 -7.90 -11.36
N THR A 39 2.12 -6.71 -10.99
CA THR A 39 2.94 -5.72 -10.26
C THR A 39 3.29 -6.20 -8.86
N ALA A 40 2.36 -6.88 -8.18
CA ALA A 40 2.63 -7.46 -6.87
C ALA A 40 3.72 -8.54 -6.94
N ALA A 41 3.64 -9.42 -7.94
CA ALA A 41 4.65 -10.45 -8.18
C ALA A 41 6.03 -9.84 -8.45
N GLU A 42 6.10 -8.80 -9.29
CA GLU A 42 7.35 -8.06 -9.55
C GLU A 42 7.92 -7.43 -8.29
N TYR A 43 7.10 -6.77 -7.47
CA TYR A 43 7.56 -6.12 -6.24
C TYR A 43 8.06 -7.12 -5.21
N LEU A 44 7.41 -8.28 -5.10
CA LEU A 44 7.84 -9.34 -4.19
C LEU A 44 9.14 -10.00 -4.65
N ALA A 45 9.31 -10.22 -5.95
CA ALA A 45 10.49 -10.88 -6.52
C ALA A 45 11.71 -9.94 -6.59
N HIS A 46 11.49 -8.69 -6.96
CA HIS A 46 12.56 -7.76 -7.31
C HIS A 46 12.68 -6.59 -6.35
N GLY A 47 11.69 -6.31 -5.50
CA GLY A 47 11.62 -5.08 -4.71
C GLY A 47 10.89 -3.96 -5.45
N ILE A 48 10.80 -2.80 -4.79
CA ILE A 48 10.04 -1.66 -5.29
C ILE A 48 11.01 -0.59 -5.82
N THR A 49 10.90 -0.27 -7.10
CA THR A 49 11.58 0.89 -7.68
C THR A 49 10.74 2.13 -7.47
N LEU A 50 11.30 3.11 -6.76
CA LEU A 50 10.62 4.35 -6.43
C LEU A 50 10.71 5.34 -7.58
N SER A 51 9.61 6.02 -7.84
CA SER A 51 9.51 7.06 -8.86
C SER A 51 8.95 8.33 -8.27
N ARG A 52 9.57 9.46 -8.63
CA ARG A 52 9.05 10.79 -8.25
C ARG A 52 7.84 11.20 -9.07
N THR A 53 7.74 10.71 -10.31
CA THR A 53 6.63 11.01 -11.23
C THR A 53 5.45 10.07 -11.05
N HIS A 54 5.70 8.88 -10.50
CA HIS A 54 4.69 7.86 -10.24
C HIS A 54 4.83 7.36 -8.79
N PRO A 55 4.47 8.20 -7.80
CA PRO A 55 4.54 7.80 -6.40
C PRO A 55 3.54 6.67 -6.11
N LEU A 56 3.89 5.80 -5.16
CA LEU A 56 2.96 4.76 -4.71
C LEU A 56 2.09 5.29 -3.56
N LEU A 57 0.80 5.04 -3.64
CA LEU A 57 -0.14 5.39 -2.57
C LEU A 57 -0.16 4.29 -1.51
N LEU A 58 0.17 4.65 -0.28
CA LEU A 58 0.13 3.78 0.88
C LEU A 58 -0.96 4.21 1.85
N ALA A 59 -1.68 3.25 2.41
CA ALA A 59 -2.72 3.50 3.40
C ALA A 59 -2.37 2.84 4.75
N THR A 60 -2.86 3.42 5.83
CA THR A 60 -3.03 2.66 7.08
C THR A 60 -4.06 1.54 6.92
N LEU A 61 -4.11 0.58 7.86
CA LEU A 61 -5.11 -0.50 7.83
C LEU A 61 -6.53 0.06 7.69
N ARG A 62 -6.88 1.07 8.50
CA ARG A 62 -8.18 1.74 8.46
C ARG A 62 -8.47 2.37 7.10
N GLY A 63 -7.47 3.02 6.50
CA GLY A 63 -7.60 3.60 5.17
C GLY A 63 -7.85 2.54 4.10
N MET A 64 -7.12 1.42 4.17
CA MET A 64 -7.28 0.31 3.23
C MET A 64 -8.66 -0.37 3.40
N GLN A 65 -9.13 -0.56 4.62
CA GLN A 65 -10.48 -1.08 4.90
C GLN A 65 -11.58 -0.15 4.37
N ALA A 66 -11.45 1.16 4.57
CA ALA A 66 -12.40 2.15 4.05
C ALA A 66 -12.41 2.19 2.52
N TRP A 67 -11.24 2.08 1.88
CA TRP A 67 -11.12 1.99 0.44
C TRP A 67 -11.79 0.72 -0.13
N LEU A 68 -11.57 -0.44 0.51
CA LEU A 68 -12.24 -1.69 0.13
C LEU A 68 -13.76 -1.60 0.29
N ALA A 69 -14.25 -1.01 1.38
CA ALA A 69 -15.69 -0.83 1.57
C ALA A 69 -16.30 0.01 0.43
N LYS A 70 -15.63 1.09 0.04
CA LYS A 70 -16.03 1.94 -1.08
C LYS A 70 -16.03 1.19 -2.42
N LEU A 71 -15.05 0.32 -2.69
CA LEU A 71 -15.05 -0.50 -3.90
C LEU A 71 -16.24 -1.47 -3.94
N HIS A 72 -16.56 -2.12 -2.82
CA HIS A 72 -17.73 -2.99 -2.75
C HIS A 72 -19.04 -2.22 -3.00
N GLU A 73 -19.14 -0.97 -2.55
CA GLU A 73 -20.31 -0.09 -2.83
C GLU A 73 -20.45 0.28 -4.31
N GLN A 74 -19.36 0.25 -5.08
CA GLN A 74 -19.37 0.57 -6.51
C GLN A 74 -19.79 -0.63 -7.40
N GLU A 75 -20.09 -1.79 -6.80
CA GLU A 75 -20.53 -3.02 -7.48
C GLU A 75 -19.62 -3.47 -8.64
N ASP A 76 -18.31 -3.23 -8.54
CA ASP A 76 -17.29 -3.74 -9.47
C ASP A 76 -16.43 -4.85 -8.80
N PRO A 77 -16.99 -6.06 -8.61
CA PRO A 77 -16.27 -7.16 -7.98
C PRO A 77 -15.13 -7.70 -8.86
N GLU A 78 -15.22 -7.57 -10.19
CA GLU A 78 -14.16 -8.00 -11.12
C GLU A 78 -12.87 -7.20 -10.90
N GLN A 79 -13.00 -5.94 -10.46
CA GLN A 79 -11.84 -5.12 -10.11
C GLN A 79 -11.05 -5.68 -8.92
N LEU A 80 -11.70 -6.36 -7.97
CA LEU A 80 -11.04 -6.95 -6.80
C LEU A 80 -10.32 -8.26 -7.12
N ASP A 81 -10.79 -9.01 -8.12
CA ASP A 81 -10.21 -10.29 -8.54
C ASP A 81 -8.79 -10.15 -9.10
N HIS A 82 -8.40 -8.94 -9.49
CA HIS A 82 -7.08 -8.64 -10.04
C HIS A 82 -6.18 -7.80 -9.11
N ILE A 83 -6.65 -7.50 -7.89
CA ILE A 83 -5.91 -6.68 -6.94
C ILE A 83 -5.26 -7.55 -5.86
N CYS A 84 -3.95 -7.37 -5.73
CA CYS A 84 -3.16 -7.89 -4.61
C CYS A 84 -2.92 -6.78 -3.58
N ILE A 85 -3.11 -7.11 -2.30
CA ILE A 85 -2.72 -6.23 -1.20
C ILE A 85 -1.34 -6.62 -0.72
N LEU A 86 -0.42 -5.66 -0.81
CA LEU A 86 0.89 -5.75 -0.20
C LEU A 86 0.92 -4.96 1.10
N ARG A 87 1.75 -5.38 2.05
CA ARG A 87 2.09 -4.60 3.23
C ARG A 87 3.59 -4.47 3.40
N LEU A 88 4.01 -3.34 3.96
CA LEU A 88 5.40 -3.03 4.29
C LEU A 88 5.48 -2.36 5.66
N HIS A 89 6.63 -2.46 6.30
CA HIS A 89 6.81 -1.95 7.65
C HIS A 89 7.02 -0.43 7.64
N LYS A 90 6.17 0.33 8.35
CA LYS A 90 6.14 1.80 8.29
C LYS A 90 7.51 2.43 8.61
N THR A 91 8.20 1.93 9.64
CA THR A 91 9.49 2.51 10.07
C THR A 91 10.61 2.34 9.04
N MET A 92 10.52 1.34 8.17
CA MET A 92 11.58 1.04 7.18
C MET A 92 11.53 1.98 5.97
N VAL A 93 10.42 2.70 5.80
CA VAL A 93 10.23 3.65 4.69
C VAL A 93 9.90 5.06 5.18
N ALA A 94 9.96 5.32 6.49
CA ALA A 94 9.44 6.54 7.10
C ALA A 94 10.02 7.84 6.50
N GLU A 95 11.30 7.82 6.12
CA GLU A 95 11.98 8.96 5.50
C GLU A 95 11.53 9.23 4.05
N LEU A 96 10.82 8.29 3.42
CA LEU A 96 10.35 8.36 2.03
C LEU A 96 8.84 8.61 1.95
N LEU A 97 8.18 8.77 3.11
CA LEU A 97 6.75 9.01 3.20
C LEU A 97 6.46 10.50 3.20
N GLU A 98 5.59 10.92 2.29
CA GLU A 98 4.95 12.22 2.35
C GLU A 98 3.46 12.06 2.65
N PRO A 99 2.86 12.86 3.56
CA PRO A 99 1.43 12.83 3.77
C PRO A 99 0.66 13.10 2.47
N GLU A 100 -0.37 12.31 2.23
CA GLU A 100 -1.32 12.54 1.15
C GLU A 100 -2.62 13.08 1.77
N PRO A 101 -3.02 14.35 1.52
CA PRO A 101 -4.13 14.97 2.23
C PRO A 101 -5.51 14.62 1.65
N ASP A 102 -5.64 14.39 0.34
CA ASP A 102 -6.95 14.31 -0.31
C ASP A 102 -7.61 12.95 -0.05
N GLN A 103 -6.90 11.84 -0.23
CA GLN A 103 -7.37 10.51 0.17
C GLN A 103 -7.48 10.41 1.69
N SER A 104 -6.56 11.04 2.44
CA SER A 104 -6.68 11.05 3.90
C SER A 104 -7.99 11.69 4.38
N ALA A 105 -8.39 12.79 3.75
CA ALA A 105 -9.67 13.44 4.03
C ALA A 105 -10.85 12.59 3.55
N LEU A 106 -10.76 12.04 2.34
CA LEU A 106 -11.82 11.24 1.72
C LEU A 106 -12.19 10.00 2.55
N PHE A 107 -11.19 9.33 3.14
CA PHE A 107 -11.38 8.08 3.88
C PHE A 107 -11.27 8.23 5.41
N ALA A 108 -11.08 9.46 5.91
CA ALA A 108 -10.90 9.76 7.33
C ALA A 108 -9.85 8.87 8.03
N ALA A 109 -8.75 8.59 7.32
CA ALA A 109 -7.65 7.74 7.76
C ALA A 109 -6.34 8.18 7.09
N PRO A 110 -5.14 7.97 7.68
CA PRO A 110 -3.91 8.43 7.04
C PRO A 110 -3.53 7.65 5.78
N PHE A 111 -3.22 8.40 4.72
CA PHE A 111 -2.60 7.98 3.47
C PHE A 111 -1.27 8.72 3.26
N TYR A 112 -0.36 8.09 2.52
CA TYR A 112 0.98 8.59 2.27
C TYR A 112 1.40 8.30 0.83
N TRP A 113 2.14 9.22 0.23
CA TRP A 113 2.94 8.96 -0.96
C TRP A 113 4.28 8.35 -0.56
N LEU A 114 4.63 7.23 -1.18
CA LEU A 114 5.98 6.66 -1.12
C LEU A 114 6.72 7.03 -2.41
N LYS A 115 7.72 7.90 -2.29
CA LYS A 115 8.51 8.39 -3.43
C LYS A 115 9.91 8.82 -3.01
N THR A 116 10.76 9.07 -4.00
CA THR A 116 12.06 9.72 -3.76
C THR A 116 11.90 11.24 -3.79
N PHE A 117 12.81 11.94 -3.11
CA PHE A 117 12.96 13.39 -3.20
C PHE A 117 13.47 13.82 -4.60
#